data_AF-A0A967VBZ0-F1
#
_entry.id   AF-A0A967VBZ0-F1
#
_cell.length_a   1.000
_cell.length_b   1.000
_cell.length_c   1.000
_cell.angle_alpha   90.00
_cell.angle_beta   90.00
_cell.angle_gamma   90.00
#
_symmetry.space_group_name_H-M   'P 1'
#
loop_
_entity.id
_entity.type
_entity.pdbx_description
1 polymer ?
#
loop_
_entity_poly.entity_id
_entity_poly.type
_entity_poly.pdbx_seq_one_letter_code
_entity_poly.pdbx_strand_id
1 'polypeptide(L)'
;MKFDQPITRRESIRRLLKWSGCITLAGAARWPLFELPAAKAAVANQKFIIEGIGQTENFSVKDLTRKVFEAAGGIGQFVSKGDVVVIKPNISWARPPKMAATTNPEVLQAVIELCQEAGAKKVRIADNTIDNAKFCFSTSGAADVAKKTGAELVTPSSALMR
;
A
#
# COMPACT_ATOMS: atom_id res chain seq x y z
N MET A 1 -13.90 -34.38 -45.09
CA MET A 1 -12.77 -35.26 -44.69
C MET A 1 -13.34 -36.29 -43.74
N LYS A 2 -13.26 -37.60 -44.04
CA LYS A 2 -13.82 -38.64 -43.17
C LYS A 2 -12.87 -38.83 -41.97
N PHE A 3 -13.30 -38.46 -40.77
CA PHE A 3 -12.47 -38.45 -39.55
C PHE A 3 -12.50 -39.76 -38.74
N ASP A 4 -13.32 -40.74 -39.15
CA ASP A 4 -13.61 -41.93 -38.35
C ASP A 4 -12.80 -43.18 -38.74
N GLN A 5 -11.65 -43.03 -39.40
CA GLN A 5 -10.72 -44.15 -39.60
C GLN A 5 -9.47 -43.99 -38.72
N PRO A 6 -9.10 -45.01 -37.94
CA PRO A 6 -7.92 -44.95 -37.09
C PRO A 6 -6.65 -44.79 -37.94
N ILE A 7 -5.96 -43.66 -37.77
CA ILE A 7 -4.74 -43.33 -38.50
C ILE A 7 -3.54 -43.98 -37.80
N THR A 8 -2.67 -44.62 -38.57
CA THR A 8 -1.43 -45.20 -38.02
C THR A 8 -0.42 -44.10 -37.69
N ARG A 9 0.41 -44.32 -36.66
CA ARG A 9 1.40 -43.33 -36.18
C ARG A 9 2.29 -42.74 -37.29
N ARG A 10 2.73 -43.58 -38.24
CA ARG A 10 3.56 -43.16 -39.39
C ARG A 10 2.82 -42.17 -40.30
N GLU A 11 1.53 -42.37 -40.49
CA GLU A 11 0.69 -41.52 -41.32
C GLU A 11 0.41 -40.17 -40.65
N SER A 12 0.20 -40.15 -39.32
CA SER A 12 0.10 -38.90 -38.54
C SER A 12 1.37 -38.05 -38.66
N ILE A 13 2.55 -38.66 -38.55
CA ILE A 13 3.84 -37.95 -38.67
C ILE A 13 4.02 -37.37 -40.08
N ARG A 14 3.69 -38.12 -41.13
CA ARG A 14 3.75 -37.60 -42.51
C ARG A 14 2.79 -36.44 -42.73
N ARG A 15 1.58 -36.48 -42.16
CA ARG A 15 0.60 -35.40 -42.28
C ARG A 15 1.06 -34.13 -41.55
N LEU A 16 1.62 -34.27 -40.35
CA LEU A 16 2.20 -33.16 -39.59
C LEU A 16 3.35 -32.48 -40.34
N LEU A 17 4.28 -33.24 -40.92
CA LEU A 17 5.40 -32.70 -41.69
C LEU A 17 4.96 -31.94 -42.95
N LYS A 18 3.90 -32.41 -43.62
CA LYS A 18 3.32 -31.70 -44.78
C LYS A 18 2.67 -30.38 -44.36
N TRP A 19 1.98 -30.34 -43.21
CA TRP A 19 1.34 -29.13 -42.70
C TRP A 19 2.36 -28.11 -42.16
N SER A 20 3.44 -28.55 -41.51
CA SER A 20 4.49 -27.64 -41.03
C SER A 20 5.23 -26.94 -42.18
N GLY A 21 5.41 -27.61 -43.32
CA GLY A 21 6.03 -27.02 -44.52
C GLY A 21 5.18 -25.94 -45.20
N CYS A 22 3.85 -25.96 -45.02
CA CYS A 22 2.95 -24.94 -45.57
C CYS A 22 2.87 -23.68 -44.68
N ILE A 23 3.13 -23.81 -43.37
CA ILE A 23 3.08 -22.68 -42.42
C ILE A 23 4.34 -21.81 -42.52
N THR A 24 5.50 -22.38 -42.85
CA THR A 24 6.76 -21.62 -43.01
C THR A 24 6.81 -20.78 -44.29
N LEU A 25 6.13 -21.18 -45.37
CA LEU A 25 6.12 -20.43 -46.63
C LEU A 25 5.11 -19.27 -46.68
N ALA A 26 4.05 -19.31 -45.86
CA ALA A 26 3.07 -18.21 -45.77
C ALA A 26 3.45 -17.16 -44.71
N GLY A 27 4.16 -17.54 -43.64
CA GLY A 27 4.56 -16.63 -42.57
C GLY A 27 5.75 -15.72 -42.88
N ALA A 28 6.57 -16.06 -43.88
CA ALA A 28 7.80 -15.32 -44.21
C ALA A 28 7.57 -14.01 -44.99
N ALA A 29 6.36 -13.79 -45.55
CA ALA A 29 6.12 -12.66 -46.45
C ALA A 29 5.33 -11.49 -45.85
N ARG A 30 4.82 -11.61 -44.61
CA ARG A 30 4.12 -10.51 -43.91
C ARG A 30 4.27 -10.63 -42.39
N TRP A 31 5.47 -10.35 -41.88
CA TRP A 31 5.58 -9.80 -40.54
C TRP A 31 6.17 -8.40 -40.70
N PRO A 32 5.35 -7.33 -40.69
CA PRO A 32 5.94 -6.02 -40.55
C PRO A 32 6.69 -6.05 -39.22
N LEU A 33 7.97 -5.68 -39.29
CA LEU A 33 8.78 -5.15 -38.21
C LEU A 33 7.87 -4.56 -37.12
N PHE A 34 7.57 -5.37 -36.10
CA PHE A 34 7.02 -4.86 -34.87
C PHE A 34 8.22 -4.20 -34.21
N GLU A 35 8.56 -2.99 -34.65
CA GLU A 35 9.43 -2.13 -33.86
C GLU A 35 8.73 -2.01 -32.52
N LEU A 36 9.32 -2.65 -31.52
CA LEU A 36 8.91 -2.47 -30.15
C LEU A 36 8.99 -0.96 -29.89
N PRO A 37 7.88 -0.31 -29.51
CA PRO A 37 7.89 1.14 -29.32
C PRO A 37 9.02 1.47 -28.34
N ALA A 38 9.86 2.45 -28.71
CA ALA A 38 10.98 2.85 -27.88
C ALA A 38 10.45 3.23 -26.48
N ALA A 39 10.84 2.46 -25.47
CA ALA A 39 10.48 2.73 -24.09
C ALA A 39 11.16 4.03 -23.66
N LYS A 40 10.38 5.09 -23.50
CA LYS A 40 10.84 6.37 -22.97
C LYS A 40 10.33 6.52 -21.55
N ALA A 41 11.24 6.54 -20.59
CA ALA A 41 10.94 6.99 -19.24
C ALA A 41 10.97 8.52 -19.23
N ALA A 42 9.84 9.15 -18.92
CA ALA A 42 9.81 10.57 -18.56
C ALA A 42 9.91 10.67 -17.04
N VAL A 43 10.72 11.62 -16.54
CA VAL A 43 10.66 11.99 -15.13
C VAL A 43 9.33 12.70 -14.92
N ALA A 44 8.32 11.95 -14.48
CA ALA A 44 7.09 12.54 -13.99
C ALA A 44 7.45 13.27 -12.69
N ASN A 45 7.77 14.56 -12.80
CA ASN A 45 7.96 15.42 -11.64
C ASN A 45 6.59 15.76 -11.03
N GLN A 46 5.86 14.73 -10.63
CA GLN A 46 4.74 14.86 -9.72
C GLN A 46 5.34 14.71 -8.34
N LYS A 47 5.38 15.81 -7.57
CA LYS A 47 5.81 15.78 -6.17
C LYS A 47 4.89 14.81 -5.41
N PHE A 48 5.34 13.57 -5.25
CA PHE A 48 4.62 12.51 -4.54
C PHE A 48 4.71 12.68 -3.01
N ILE A 49 5.66 13.49 -2.54
CA ILE A 49 5.97 13.69 -1.13
C ILE A 49 5.63 15.12 -0.74
N ILE A 50 4.91 15.26 0.36
CA ILE A 50 4.69 16.53 1.05
C ILE A 50 5.59 16.53 2.28
N GLU A 51 6.47 17.53 2.35
CA GLU A 51 7.39 17.70 3.46
C GLU A 51 6.89 18.81 4.39
N GLY A 52 6.74 18.50 5.67
CA GLY A 52 6.51 19.48 6.73
C GLY A 52 7.82 19.76 7.47
N ILE A 53 8.31 20.99 7.38
CA ILE A 53 9.54 21.41 8.08
C ILE A 53 9.16 22.34 9.24
N GLY A 54 9.53 21.95 10.46
CA GLY A 54 9.43 22.81 11.64
C GLY A 54 10.45 23.95 11.55
N GLN A 55 9.97 25.20 11.43
CA GLN A 55 10.83 26.37 11.17
C GLN A 55 11.47 26.98 12.44
N THR A 56 10.96 26.66 13.62
CA THR A 56 11.41 27.19 14.91
C THR A 56 11.70 26.06 15.89
N GLU A 57 12.47 26.30 16.95
CA GLU A 57 12.79 25.25 17.94
C GLU A 57 11.55 24.70 18.68
N ASN A 58 10.50 25.52 18.83
CA ASN A 58 9.28 25.19 19.57
C ASN A 58 8.05 25.08 18.66
N PHE A 59 8.22 24.54 17.45
CA PHE A 59 7.07 24.32 16.57
C PHE A 59 6.11 23.28 17.16
N SER A 60 4.81 23.47 16.90
CA SER A 60 3.78 22.51 17.27
C SER A 60 3.76 21.36 16.26
N VAL A 61 4.07 20.14 16.73
CA VAL A 61 4.02 18.92 15.90
C VAL A 61 2.61 18.67 15.36
N LYS A 62 1.59 18.99 16.16
CA LYS A 62 0.18 18.89 15.77
C LYS A 62 -0.16 19.82 14.61
N ASP A 63 0.23 21.09 14.70
CA ASP A 63 -0.05 22.07 13.64
C ASP A 63 0.74 21.76 12.37
N LEU A 64 2.00 21.32 12.51
CA LEU A 64 2.79 20.89 11.37
C LEU A 64 2.14 19.69 10.66
N THR A 65 1.66 18.70 11.42
CA THR A 65 0.94 17.54 10.87
C THR A 65 -0.32 17.98 10.13
N ARG A 66 -1.12 18.88 10.69
CA ARG A 66 -2.30 19.44 10.02
C ARG A 66 -1.95 20.10 8.70
N LYS A 67 -0.91 20.95 8.67
CA LYS A 67 -0.45 21.62 7.45
C LYS A 67 -0.01 20.64 6.36
N VAL A 68 0.60 19.51 6.73
CA VAL A 68 0.95 18.45 5.77
C VAL A 68 -0.31 17.84 5.15
N PHE A 69 -1.36 17.57 5.94
CA PHE A 69 -2.63 17.08 5.39
C PHE A 69 -3.36 18.15 4.57
N GLU A 70 -3.33 19.42 4.97
CA GLU A 70 -3.91 20.53 4.20
C GLU A 70 -3.23 20.65 2.83
N ALA A 71 -1.90 20.58 2.77
CA ALA A 71 -1.15 20.55 1.53
C ALA A 71 -1.48 19.31 0.66
N ALA A 72 -1.94 18.22 1.28
CA ALA A 72 -2.42 17.01 0.60
C ALA A 72 -3.87 17.12 0.09
N GLY A 73 -4.50 18.30 0.21
CA GLY A 73 -5.91 18.52 -0.14
C GLY A 73 -6.88 18.35 1.03
N GLY A 74 -6.36 18.20 2.25
CA GLY A 74 -7.12 18.04 3.50
C GLY A 74 -7.39 16.58 3.87
N ILE A 75 -7.63 16.32 5.15
CA ILE A 75 -7.91 14.96 5.65
C ILE A 75 -9.15 14.32 5.01
N GLY A 76 -10.12 15.15 4.59
CA GLY A 76 -11.34 14.70 3.91
C GLY A 76 -11.11 14.02 2.55
N GLN A 77 -9.92 14.12 1.96
CA GLN A 77 -9.55 13.34 0.77
C GLN A 77 -9.36 11.84 1.10
N PHE A 78 -9.07 11.52 2.36
CA PHE A 78 -8.72 10.17 2.82
C PHE A 78 -9.77 9.56 3.73
N VAL A 79 -10.55 10.39 4.43
CA VAL A 79 -11.51 9.95 5.45
C VAL A 79 -12.87 10.60 5.19
N SER A 80 -13.90 9.77 5.10
CA SER A 80 -15.29 10.18 4.98
C SER A 80 -16.03 10.06 6.31
N LYS A 81 -17.12 10.84 6.44
CA LYS A 81 -18.00 10.75 7.60
C LYS A 81 -18.58 9.33 7.72
N GLY A 82 -18.43 8.74 8.90
CA GLY A 82 -18.92 7.39 9.20
C GLY A 82 -17.86 6.30 9.05
N ASP A 83 -16.67 6.60 8.53
CA ASP A 83 -15.62 5.62 8.31
C ASP A 83 -15.11 5.00 9.60
N VAL A 84 -14.70 3.74 9.51
CA VAL A 84 -13.87 3.08 10.53
C VAL A 84 -12.43 3.11 10.02
N VAL A 85 -11.63 3.99 10.61
CA VAL A 85 -10.24 4.24 10.19
C VAL A 85 -9.29 3.39 11.03
N VAL A 86 -8.32 2.74 10.39
CA VAL A 86 -7.19 2.09 11.05
C VAL A 86 -5.92 2.86 10.72
N ILE A 87 -5.25 3.35 11.75
CA ILE A 87 -3.94 3.98 11.64
C ILE A 87 -2.87 2.94 11.99
N LYS A 88 -1.93 2.75 11.07
CA LYS A 88 -0.78 1.86 11.24
C LYS A 88 0.50 2.65 11.54
N PRO A 89 0.78 3.02 12.80
CA PRO A 89 2.05 3.64 13.13
C PRO A 89 3.20 2.62 13.03
N ASN A 90 4.43 3.10 13.05
CA ASN A 90 5.60 2.28 13.31
C ASN A 90 5.81 2.17 14.82
N ILE A 91 5.37 1.09 15.45
CA ILE A 91 5.55 0.80 16.88
C ILE A 91 6.03 -0.64 17.10
N SER A 92 6.75 -1.20 16.13
CA SER A 92 7.05 -2.64 16.10
C SER A 92 8.05 -3.09 17.17
N TRP A 93 8.79 -2.17 17.79
CA TRP A 93 9.70 -2.43 18.90
C TRP A 93 9.29 -1.67 20.17
N ALA A 94 9.56 -2.23 21.34
CA ALA A 94 9.27 -1.61 22.63
C ALA A 94 10.29 -0.51 22.96
N ARG A 95 10.21 0.63 22.26
CA ARG A 95 11.14 1.76 22.40
C ARG A 95 10.43 3.05 22.83
N PRO A 96 10.97 3.79 23.82
CA PRO A 96 10.44 5.10 24.19
C PRO A 96 10.61 6.16 23.09
N PRO A 97 9.72 7.17 23.03
CA PRO A 97 9.74 8.22 22.02
C PRO A 97 11.08 8.92 21.84
N LYS A 98 11.82 9.14 22.93
CA LYS A 98 13.13 9.80 22.92
C LYS A 98 14.20 9.12 22.06
N MET A 99 14.01 7.84 21.73
CA MET A 99 14.93 7.10 20.86
C MET A 99 14.59 7.21 19.37
N ALA A 100 13.47 7.86 19.01
CA ALA A 100 13.04 8.07 17.62
C ALA A 100 13.00 6.79 16.74
N ALA A 101 12.87 5.62 17.37
CA ALA A 101 12.76 4.33 16.68
C ALA A 101 11.31 3.98 16.27
N THR A 102 10.34 4.69 16.84
CA THR A 102 8.89 4.53 16.60
C THR A 102 8.28 5.85 16.16
N THR A 103 7.09 5.81 15.55
CA THR A 103 6.32 7.02 15.25
C THR A 103 6.16 7.89 16.49
N ASN A 104 6.38 9.21 16.33
CA ASN A 104 6.22 10.15 17.41
C ASN A 104 4.73 10.18 17.88
N PRO A 105 4.46 10.05 19.19
CA PRO A 105 3.10 10.01 19.72
C PRO A 105 2.29 11.29 19.44
N GLU A 106 2.93 12.47 19.34
CA GLU A 106 2.23 13.71 18.99
C GLU A 106 1.73 13.72 17.55
N VAL A 107 2.51 13.16 16.61
CA VAL A 107 2.06 12.97 15.22
C VAL A 107 0.88 11.99 15.19
N LEU A 108 0.99 10.86 15.90
CA LEU A 108 -0.09 9.88 15.98
C LEU A 108 -1.37 10.50 16.54
N GLN A 109 -1.27 11.28 17.62
CA GLN A 109 -2.40 12.00 18.20
C GLN A 109 -3.03 12.97 17.20
N ALA A 110 -2.22 13.79 16.53
CA ALA A 110 -2.70 14.76 15.54
C ALA A 110 -3.45 14.08 14.38
N VAL A 111 -2.95 12.95 13.87
CA VAL A 111 -3.62 12.19 12.80
C VAL A 111 -4.96 11.62 13.29
N ILE A 112 -5.02 11.06 14.51
CA ILE A 112 -6.28 10.55 15.08
C ILE A 112 -7.33 11.66 15.16
N GLU A 113 -6.95 12.83 15.70
CA GLU A 113 -7.84 13.97 15.84
C GLU A 113 -8.31 14.49 14.47
N LEU A 114 -7.45 14.54 13.46
CA LEU A 114 -7.83 14.87 12.09
C LEU A 114 -8.87 13.88 11.52
N CYS A 115 -8.69 12.58 11.74
CA CYS A 115 -9.67 11.58 11.31
C CYS A 115 -11.02 11.76 12.03
N GLN A 116 -11.00 12.08 13.32
CA GLN A 116 -12.21 12.36 14.11
C GLN A 116 -12.92 13.63 13.64
N GLU A 117 -12.17 14.70 13.36
CA GLU A 117 -12.68 15.96 12.78
C GLU A 117 -13.33 15.73 11.41
N ALA A 118 -12.78 14.82 10.58
CA ALA A 118 -13.38 14.40 9.32
C ALA A 118 -14.70 13.62 9.50
N GLY A 119 -15.06 13.24 10.72
CA GLY A 119 -16.28 12.52 11.05
C GLY A 119 -16.13 11.00 11.04
N ALA A 120 -14.91 10.46 11.18
CA ALA A 120 -14.72 9.03 11.37
C ALA A 120 -15.58 8.52 12.54
N LYS A 121 -16.34 7.45 12.30
CA LYS A 121 -17.15 6.78 13.33
C LYS A 121 -16.27 6.14 14.40
N LYS A 122 -15.11 5.64 14.00
CA LYS A 122 -14.17 4.95 14.88
C LYS A 122 -12.76 5.07 14.32
N VAL A 123 -11.78 5.30 15.20
CA VAL A 123 -10.36 5.26 14.87
C VAL A 123 -9.69 4.17 15.69
N ARG A 124 -8.88 3.34 15.02
CA ARG A 124 -8.13 2.22 15.61
C ARG A 124 -6.65 2.42 15.38
N ILE A 125 -5.84 2.07 16.36
CA ILE A 125 -4.39 2.01 16.25
C ILE A 125 -4.01 0.54 16.17
N ALA A 126 -3.37 0.13 15.07
CA ALA A 126 -2.97 -1.25 14.87
C ALA A 126 -1.57 -1.32 14.27
N ASP A 127 -0.71 -2.16 14.83
CA ASP A 127 0.58 -2.49 14.23
C ASP A 127 0.88 -3.97 14.42
N ASN A 128 1.64 -4.55 13.49
CA ASN A 128 2.12 -5.92 13.61
C ASN A 128 3.50 -5.91 14.27
N THR A 129 3.51 -5.99 15.60
CA THR A 129 4.72 -5.78 16.38
C THR A 129 5.68 -6.95 16.31
N ILE A 130 6.98 -6.67 16.43
CA ILE A 130 8.05 -7.67 16.55
C ILE A 130 8.21 -8.05 18.03
N ASP A 131 8.29 -7.05 18.91
CA ASP A 131 8.27 -7.26 20.35
C ASP A 131 6.82 -7.52 20.83
N ASN A 132 6.67 -7.80 22.13
CA ASN A 132 5.36 -7.96 22.76
C ASN A 132 4.49 -6.70 22.56
N ALA A 133 3.33 -6.88 21.92
CA ALA A 133 2.46 -5.78 21.53
C ALA A 133 2.05 -4.86 22.68
N LYS A 134 1.75 -5.41 23.87
CA LYS A 134 1.35 -4.62 25.04
C LYS A 134 2.48 -3.67 25.45
N PHE A 135 3.72 -4.15 25.48
CA PHE A 135 4.88 -3.32 25.77
C PHE A 135 5.17 -2.30 24.66
N CYS A 136 5.03 -2.69 23.39
CA CYS A 136 5.11 -1.75 22.26
C CYS A 136 4.14 -0.58 22.43
N PHE A 137 2.85 -0.85 22.69
CA PHE A 137 1.84 0.19 22.88
C PHE A 137 2.14 1.09 24.09
N SER A 138 2.53 0.52 25.24
CA SER A 138 2.82 1.32 26.43
C SER A 138 4.09 2.15 26.28
N THR A 139 5.17 1.54 25.80
CA THR A 139 6.50 2.17 25.80
C THR A 139 6.63 3.23 24.71
N SER A 140 5.98 3.05 23.56
CA SER A 140 5.94 4.06 22.48
C SER A 140 5.08 5.29 22.80
N GLY A 141 4.24 5.22 23.85
CA GLY A 141 3.25 6.26 24.16
C GLY A 141 1.94 6.13 23.38
N ALA A 142 1.80 5.15 22.47
CA ALA A 142 0.57 4.93 21.71
C ALA A 142 -0.63 4.60 22.63
N ALA A 143 -0.41 3.90 23.75
CA ALA A 143 -1.46 3.63 24.72
C ALA A 143 -2.00 4.90 25.41
N ASP A 144 -1.12 5.85 25.72
CA ASP A 144 -1.52 7.13 26.31
C ASP A 144 -2.29 7.98 25.30
N VAL A 145 -1.85 7.98 24.04
CA VAL A 145 -2.56 8.66 22.94
C VAL A 145 -3.95 8.05 22.73
N ALA A 146 -4.06 6.71 22.71
CA ALA A 146 -5.35 6.03 22.62
C ALA A 146 -6.29 6.42 23.76
N LYS A 147 -5.78 6.46 25.00
CA LYS A 147 -6.55 6.88 26.17
C LYS A 147 -7.04 8.34 26.07
N LYS A 148 -6.20 9.25 25.58
CA LYS A 148 -6.54 10.67 25.42
C LYS A 148 -7.57 10.92 24.32
N THR A 149 -7.47 10.19 23.21
CA THR A 149 -8.28 10.41 22.00
C THR A 149 -9.53 9.53 21.94
N GLY A 150 -9.60 8.47 22.75
CA GLY A 150 -10.63 7.44 22.65
C GLY A 150 -10.44 6.46 21.49
N ALA A 151 -9.30 6.46 20.82
CA ALA A 151 -8.98 5.49 19.78
C ALA A 151 -8.79 4.07 20.37
N GLU A 152 -9.18 3.04 19.61
CA GLU A 152 -9.06 1.65 20.06
C GLU A 152 -7.69 1.07 19.71
N LEU A 153 -7.00 0.49 20.69
CA LEU A 153 -5.81 -0.32 20.42
C LEU A 153 -6.24 -1.69 19.90
N VAL A 154 -5.72 -2.07 18.74
CA VAL A 154 -5.97 -3.38 18.13
C VAL A 154 -4.63 -4.09 17.97
N THR A 155 -4.51 -5.26 18.59
CA THR A 155 -3.43 -6.19 18.27
C THR A 155 -3.93 -7.11 17.16
N PRO A 156 -3.37 -7.03 15.94
CA PRO A 156 -3.78 -7.90 14.84
C PRO A 156 -3.62 -9.36 15.26
N SER A 157 -4.65 -10.17 15.02
CA SER A 157 -4.62 -11.60 15.25
C SER A 157 -5.38 -12.31 14.13
N SER A 158 -5.07 -13.57 13.88
CA SER A 158 -5.74 -14.38 12.86
C SER A 158 -7.25 -14.50 13.10
N ALA A 159 -7.70 -14.38 14.36
CA ALA A 159 -9.12 -14.37 14.71
C ALA A 159 -9.87 -13.13 14.19
N LEU A 160 -9.18 -12.01 13.96
CA LEU A 160 -9.78 -10.76 13.46
C LEU A 160 -9.84 -10.68 11.93
N MET A 161 -9.22 -11.61 11.21
CA MET A 161 -9.12 -11.61 9.74
C MET A 161 -9.99 -12.68 9.07
N ARG A 162 -11.01 -13.19 9.77
CA ARG A 162 -11.96 -14.19 9.26
C ARG A 162 -13.19 -13.54 8.66
#